data_AF-A0A0G0KT24-F1
#
_entry.id   AF-A0A0G0KT24-F1
#
_cell.length_a   1.000
_cell.length_b   1.000
_cell.length_c   1.000
_cell.angle_alpha   90.00
_cell.angle_beta   90.00
_cell.angle_gamma   90.00
#
_symmetry.space_group_name_H-M   'P 1'
#
loop_
_entity.id
_entity.type
_entity.pdbx_description
1 polymer ?
#
loop_
_entity_poly.entity_id
_entity_poly.type
_entity_poly.pdbx_seq_one_letter_code
_entity_poly.pdbx_strand_id
1 'polypeptide(L)'
;MDIVKHLSNELSLRVPQRLSLVNLDSQLSRVDLFKDSSQEIEAKIGAIKFDTKFPSLCYALATGVGKTKLMGAMMLYLYQKKGLRNFFILTPGETIYTKTKANFTRGNE
;
A
#
# COMPACT_ATOMS: atom_id res chain seq x y z
N MET A 1 -11.93 15.27 -4.51
CA MET A 1 -10.86 15.43 -3.48
C MET A 1 -9.71 14.51 -3.86
N ASP A 2 -8.49 15.03 -3.90
CA ASP A 2 -7.28 14.23 -4.12
C ASP A 2 -7.00 13.40 -2.86
N ILE A 3 -7.26 12.08 -2.95
CA ILE A 3 -7.11 11.17 -1.82
C ILE A 3 -5.66 11.04 -1.38
N VAL A 4 -4.71 11.12 -2.32
CA VAL A 4 -3.29 10.98 -2.03
C VAL A 4 -2.86 12.18 -1.20
N LYS A 5 -3.26 13.39 -1.60
CA LYS A 5 -3.03 14.61 -0.82
C LYS A 5 -3.66 14.55 0.56
N HIS A 6 -4.92 14.11 0.65
CA HIS A 6 -5.63 13.98 1.93
C HIS A 6 -4.91 13.00 2.88
N LEU A 7 -4.69 11.75 2.46
CA LEU A 7 -4.01 10.74 3.28
C LEU A 7 -2.58 11.15 3.63
N SER A 8 -1.88 11.81 2.71
CA SER A 8 -0.52 12.27 2.97
C SER A 8 -0.43 13.34 4.06
N ASN A 9 -1.46 14.17 4.18
CA ASN A 9 -1.54 15.20 5.21
C ASN A 9 -2.01 14.60 6.54
N GLU A 10 -3.12 13.85 6.55
CA GLU A 10 -3.66 13.24 7.77
C GLU A 10 -2.68 12.30 8.46
N LEU A 11 -1.96 11.48 7.69
CA LEU A 11 -1.00 10.53 8.25
C LEU A 11 0.39 11.15 8.46
N SER A 12 0.58 12.42 8.08
CA SER A 12 1.88 13.10 8.11
C SER A 12 2.96 12.28 7.38
N LEU A 13 2.70 11.94 6.12
CA LEU A 13 3.62 11.15 5.30
C LEU A 13 4.85 11.97 4.92
N ARG A 14 6.03 11.41 5.21
CA ARG A 14 7.33 11.92 4.77
C ARG A 14 7.48 11.76 3.26
N VAL A 15 8.39 12.52 2.66
CA VAL A 15 8.60 12.55 1.20
C VAL A 15 8.70 11.14 0.57
N PRO A 16 9.51 10.18 1.07
CA PRO A 16 9.60 8.85 0.46
C PRO A 16 8.28 8.06 0.52
N GLN A 17 7.51 8.23 1.59
CA GLN A 17 6.20 7.58 1.76
C GLN A 17 5.17 8.20 0.82
N ARG A 18 5.15 9.53 0.71
CA ARG A 18 4.25 10.27 -0.17
C ARG A 18 4.48 9.88 -1.63
N LEU A 19 5.74 9.83 -2.07
CA LEU A 19 6.10 9.40 -3.43
C LEU A 19 5.65 7.96 -3.68
N SER A 20 5.78 7.07 -2.69
CA SER A 20 5.30 5.68 -2.82
C SER A 20 3.78 5.61 -3.02
N LEU A 21 3.01 6.46 -2.31
CA LEU A 21 1.55 6.52 -2.46
C LEU A 21 1.12 7.17 -3.79
N VAL A 22 1.82 8.21 -4.25
CA VAL A 22 1.62 8.81 -5.58
C VAL A 22 1.87 7.79 -6.68
N ASN A 23 2.94 7.00 -6.56
CA ASN A 23 3.24 5.93 -7.51
C ASN A 23 2.15 4.87 -7.53
N LEU A 24 1.65 4.45 -6.35
CA LEU A 24 0.52 3.52 -6.27
C LEU A 24 -0.73 4.06 -6.97
N ASP A 25 -1.08 5.33 -6.74
CA ASP A 25 -2.24 5.97 -7.37
C ASP A 25 -2.10 6.04 -8.89
N SER A 26 -0.93 6.48 -9.38
CA SER A 26 -0.61 6.50 -10.81
C SER A 26 -0.74 5.11 -11.45
N GLN A 27 -0.13 4.09 -10.84
CA GLN A 27 -0.16 2.71 -11.34
C GLN A 27 -1.58 2.15 -11.37
N LEU A 28 -2.33 2.32 -10.29
CA LEU A 28 -3.64 1.72 -10.16
C LEU A 28 -4.74 2.55 -10.83
N SER A 29 -4.52 3.81 -11.21
CA SER A 29 -5.52 4.63 -11.91
C SER A 29 -6.01 4.01 -13.23
N ARG A 30 -5.19 3.15 -13.85
CA ARG A 30 -5.44 2.51 -15.15
C ARG A 30 -5.95 1.08 -15.04
N VAL A 31 -6.11 0.57 -13.82
CA VAL A 31 -6.36 -0.85 -13.52
C VAL A 31 -7.69 -1.06 -12.81
N ASP A 32 -8.45 -2.06 -13.25
CA ASP A 32 -9.60 -2.63 -12.54
C ASP A 32 -9.16 -3.93 -11.85
N LEU A 33 -8.92 -3.86 -10.54
CA LEU A 33 -8.40 -4.98 -9.74
C LEU A 33 -9.36 -6.18 -9.63
N PHE A 34 -10.63 -6.04 -10.02
CA PHE A 34 -11.61 -7.13 -9.96
C PHE A 34 -11.87 -7.78 -11.31
N LYS A 35 -11.46 -7.15 -12.41
CA LYS A 35 -11.74 -7.63 -13.77
C LYS A 35 -10.48 -7.94 -14.56
N ASP A 36 -9.43 -7.15 -14.37
CA ASP A 36 -8.18 -7.32 -15.12
C ASP A 36 -7.43 -8.55 -14.60
N SER A 37 -6.99 -9.40 -15.53
CA SER A 37 -6.03 -10.48 -15.26
C SER A 37 -4.66 -9.92 -14.89
N SER A 38 -3.80 -10.74 -14.27
CA SER A 38 -2.44 -10.34 -13.90
C SER A 38 -1.65 -9.77 -15.09
N GLN A 39 -1.77 -10.36 -16.28
CA GLN A 39 -1.09 -9.93 -17.50
C GLN A 39 -1.60 -8.58 -18.01
N GLU A 40 -2.91 -8.34 -17.93
CA GLU A 40 -3.49 -7.03 -18.27
C GLU A 40 -3.04 -5.95 -17.30
N ILE A 41 -2.94 -6.28 -16.01
CA ILE A 41 -2.42 -5.37 -14.98
C ILE A 41 -0.95 -5.02 -15.26
N GLU A 42 -0.09 -6.00 -15.56
CA GLU A 42 1.31 -5.77 -15.95
C GLU A 42 1.40 -4.82 -17.15
N ALA A 43 0.63 -5.11 -18.20
CA ALA A 43 0.61 -4.32 -19.43
C ALA A 43 0.14 -2.87 -19.19
N LYS A 44 -0.91 -2.68 -18.37
CA LYS A 44 -1.48 -1.37 -18.04
C LYS A 44 -0.55 -0.53 -17.15
N ILE A 45 0.20 -1.17 -16.25
CA ILE A 45 1.19 -0.51 -15.40
C ILE A 45 2.48 -0.20 -16.18
N GLY A 46 2.86 -1.04 -17.15
CA GLY A 46 3.87 -0.72 -18.16
C GLY A 46 5.33 -0.68 -17.70
N ALA A 47 5.63 -1.08 -16.46
CA ALA A 47 6.97 -1.01 -15.89
C ALA A 47 7.30 -2.12 -14.86
N ILE A 48 6.42 -3.11 -14.71
CA ILE A 48 6.55 -4.16 -13.69
C ILE A 48 6.20 -5.50 -14.31
N LYS A 49 7.01 -6.52 -13.97
CA LYS A 49 6.68 -7.91 -14.19
C LYS A 49 6.58 -8.59 -12.83
N PHE A 50 5.48 -9.28 -12.58
CA PHE A 50 5.25 -9.99 -11.35
C PHE A 50 6.06 -11.28 -11.35
N ASP A 51 6.73 -11.52 -10.23
CA ASP A 51 7.44 -12.77 -9.90
C ASP A 51 6.51 -13.79 -9.22
N THR A 52 5.24 -13.44 -9.02
CA THR A 52 4.22 -14.27 -8.39
C THR A 52 3.07 -14.59 -9.35
N LYS A 53 2.21 -15.52 -8.95
CA LYS A 53 1.01 -15.90 -9.72
C LYS A 53 -0.14 -14.88 -9.60
N PHE A 54 0.06 -13.78 -8.88
CA PHE A 54 -0.91 -12.73 -8.62
C PHE A 54 -0.27 -11.36 -8.80
N PRO A 55 -1.05 -10.26 -8.90
CA PRO A 55 -0.47 -8.93 -8.98
C PRO A 55 0.34 -8.58 -7.71
N SER A 56 1.63 -8.31 -7.87
CA SER A 56 2.55 -7.97 -6.77
C SER A 56 3.25 -6.64 -7.00
N LEU A 57 3.17 -5.73 -6.02
CA LEU A 57 3.90 -4.46 -6.04
C LEU A 57 4.88 -4.42 -4.87
N CYS A 58 6.14 -4.12 -5.16
CA CYS A 58 7.20 -4.03 -4.15
C CYS A 58 7.62 -2.57 -3.93
N TYR A 59 7.70 -2.16 -2.66
CA TYR A 59 8.16 -0.84 -2.25
C TYR A 59 9.41 -0.96 -1.37
N ALA A 60 10.57 -0.67 -1.97
CA ALA A 60 11.85 -0.68 -1.28
C ALA A 60 12.03 0.62 -0.48
N LEU A 61 11.83 0.56 0.84
CA LEU A 61 12.07 1.68 1.75
C LEU A 61 13.06 1.28 2.85
N ALA A 62 14.01 2.19 3.12
CA ALA A 62 14.98 2.04 4.20
C ALA A 62 14.28 1.82 5.57
N THR A 63 14.98 1.20 6.50
CA THR A 63 14.53 1.10 7.90
C THR A 63 14.38 2.50 8.51
N GLY A 64 13.45 2.66 9.46
CA GLY A 64 13.20 3.96 10.11
C GLY A 64 12.41 4.99 9.28
N VAL A 65 12.12 4.73 8.00
CA VAL A 65 11.35 5.65 7.14
C VAL A 65 9.83 5.62 7.43
N GLY A 66 9.37 4.61 8.18
CA GLY A 66 7.96 4.46 8.58
C GLY A 66 7.15 3.54 7.65
N LYS A 67 7.65 2.33 7.38
CA LYS A 67 6.98 1.36 6.50
C LYS A 67 5.56 1.00 6.96
N THR A 68 5.34 0.83 8.26
CA THR A 68 4.00 0.52 8.82
C THR A 68 2.98 1.63 8.54
N LYS A 69 3.41 2.89 8.67
CA LYS A 69 2.57 4.06 8.36
C LYS A 69 2.22 4.12 6.87
N LEU A 70 3.19 3.85 5.99
CA LEU A 70 2.92 3.77 4.55
C LEU A 70 1.95 2.65 4.22
N MET A 71 2.12 1.46 4.82
CA MET A 71 1.20 0.35 4.65
C MET A 71 -0.23 0.74 5.03
N GLY A 72 -0.42 1.40 6.18
CA GLY A 72 -1.74 1.94 6.56
C GLY A 72 -2.30 2.93 5.55
N ALA A 73 -1.48 3.85 5.02
CA ALA A 73 -1.89 4.78 3.97
C ALA A 73 -2.33 4.06 2.69
N MET A 74 -1.60 3.02 2.27
CA MET A 74 -1.94 2.21 1.10
C MET A 74 -3.23 1.42 1.32
N MET A 75 -3.43 0.83 2.49
CA MET A 75 -4.68 0.13 2.85
C MET A 75 -5.88 1.08 2.78
N LEU A 76 -5.77 2.29 3.36
CA LEU A 76 -6.82 3.30 3.30
C LEU A 76 -7.09 3.77 1.86
N TYR A 77 -6.04 3.97 1.07
CA TYR A 77 -6.16 4.27 -0.35
C TYR A 77 -6.92 3.17 -1.11
N LEU A 78 -6.50 1.90 -0.95
CA LEU A 78 -7.11 0.75 -1.60
C LEU A 78 -8.57 0.56 -1.18
N TYR A 79 -8.89 0.79 0.09
CA TYR A 79 -10.26 0.78 0.58
C TYR A 79 -11.12 1.86 -0.08
N GLN A 80 -10.66 3.12 -0.06
CA GLN A 80 -11.46 4.24 -0.55
C GLN A 80 -11.56 4.33 -2.07
N LYS A 81 -10.46 4.03 -2.80
CA LYS A 81 -10.41 4.14 -4.27
C LYS A 81 -10.72 2.86 -5.01
N LYS A 82 -10.40 1.71 -4.43
CA LYS A 82 -10.54 0.41 -5.09
C LYS A 82 -11.52 -0.51 -4.39
N GLY A 83 -12.14 -0.11 -3.28
CA GLY A 83 -13.17 -0.89 -2.61
C GLY A 83 -12.67 -2.18 -1.93
N LEU A 84 -11.35 -2.34 -1.76
CA LEU A 84 -10.77 -3.51 -1.06
C LEU A 84 -11.00 -3.39 0.44
N ARG A 85 -11.62 -4.40 1.05
CA ARG A 85 -12.03 -4.38 2.47
C ARG A 85 -11.24 -5.32 3.36
N ASN A 86 -10.73 -6.39 2.78
CA ASN A 86 -10.04 -7.46 3.52
C ASN A 86 -8.55 -7.36 3.24
N PHE A 87 -7.76 -7.26 4.30
CA PHE A 87 -6.31 -7.17 4.22
C PHE A 87 -5.70 -8.25 5.10
N PHE A 88 -4.77 -9.01 4.51
CA PHE A 88 -3.95 -9.99 5.22
C PHE A 88 -2.54 -9.43 5.32
N ILE A 89 -2.02 -9.30 6.54
CA ILE A 89 -0.68 -8.76 6.81
C ILE A 89 0.18 -9.91 7.31
N LEU A 90 1.21 -10.27 6.53
CA LEU A 90 2.22 -11.22 6.93
C LEU A 90 3.46 -10.49 7.44
N THR A 91 3.91 -10.83 8.65
CA THR A 91 5.10 -10.24 9.27
C THR A 91 6.11 -11.31 9.67
N PRO A 92 7.42 -11.07 9.54
CA PRO A 92 8.43 -12.04 9.94
C PRO A 92 8.68 -12.01 11.45
N GLY A 93 8.57 -13.16 12.10
CA GLY A 93 8.88 -13.33 13.53
C GLY A 93 7.90 -12.65 14.49
N GLU A 94 8.02 -13.02 15.77
CA GLU A 94 7.08 -12.60 16.82
C GLU A 94 7.20 -11.10 17.14
N THR A 95 8.41 -10.55 17.23
CA THR A 95 8.61 -9.14 17.60
C THR A 95 7.98 -8.17 16.61
N ILE A 96 8.13 -8.41 15.30
CA ILE A 96 7.54 -7.53 14.27
C ILE A 96 6.02 -7.74 14.21
N TYR A 97 5.55 -8.96 14.40
CA TYR A 97 4.13 -9.27 14.53
C TYR A 97 3.48 -8.49 15.67
N THR A 98 4.03 -8.57 16.88
CA THR A 98 3.50 -7.88 18.07
C THR A 98 3.50 -6.37 17.89
N LYS A 99 4.59 -5.79 17.35
CA LYS A 99 4.63 -4.35 17.01
C LYS A 99 3.56 -3.99 15.98
N THR A 100 3.40 -4.79 14.94
CA THR A 100 2.40 -4.51 13.88
C THR A 100 1.00 -4.58 14.47
N LYS A 101 0.66 -5.63 15.22
CA LYS A 101 -0.62 -5.75 15.92
C LYS A 101 -0.88 -4.53 16.82
N ALA A 102 0.12 -4.08 17.58
CA ALA A 102 -0.02 -2.91 18.43
C ALA A 102 -0.38 -1.64 17.64
N ASN A 103 0.27 -1.40 16.49
CA ASN A 103 -0.02 -0.25 15.61
C ASN A 103 -1.47 -0.22 15.08
N PHE A 104 -2.14 -1.38 14.97
CA PHE A 104 -3.52 -1.48 14.48
C PHE A 104 -4.56 -1.65 15.61
N THR A 105 -4.13 -1.67 16.87
CA THR A 105 -5.04 -1.80 18.02
C THR A 105 -5.24 -0.42 18.65
N ARG A 106 -6.51 0.00 18.79
CA ARG A 106 -6.87 1.27 19.45
C ARG A 106 -6.33 1.32 20.89
N GLY A 107 -5.82 2.48 21.31
CA GLY A 107 -5.38 2.73 22.68
C GLY A 107 -3.94 2.31 23.01
N ASN A 108 -3.15 1.88 22.02
CA ASN A 108 -1.71 1.75 22.18
C ASN A 108 -1.05 3.10 21.81
N GLU A 109 -0.81 3.94 22.82
CA GLU A 109 0.08 5.10 22.75
C GLU A 109 1.44 4.78 23.38
#